data_AF-A0A3C0DLM9-F1
#
_entry.id   AF-A0A3C0DLM9-F1
#
_cell.length_a   1.000
_cell.length_b   1.000
_cell.length_c   1.000
_cell.angle_alpha   90.00
_cell.angle_beta   90.00
_cell.angle_gamma   90.00
#
_symmetry.space_group_name_H-M   'P 1'
#
loop_
_entity.id
_entity.type
_entity.pdbx_description
1 polymer ?
#
loop_
_entity_poly.entity_id
_entity_poly.type
_entity_poly.pdbx_seq_one_letter_code
_entity_poly.pdbx_strand_id
1 'polypeptide(L)'
;GASVDLSGLHMASDGDFNRKSFTTGHTGFGVPFLTWPDRADVPKNAARALRYLDRYVTVTQGEVFYVTEALAQLEGLERGPAGNTSLAAALAIAREMDREQIVVVQETEYTGAGKHPTAQLSFARQQGIEIRRGDPRENVPGKAIVLPTNPGQISVVDYDLNSARRSYLRKATEGYTVEDLDQVDLEFLADETRWSKEKVIEEIRHGLQR
;
A
#
# COMPACT_ATOMS: atom_id res chain seq x y z
N GLY A 1 -3.49 -5.23 -5.53
CA GLY A 1 -2.50 -4.89 -4.49
C GLY A 1 -3.15 -4.03 -3.44
N ALA A 2 -2.67 -4.10 -2.19
CA ALA A 2 -3.27 -3.39 -1.07
C ALA A 2 -2.18 -2.78 -0.17
N SER A 3 -2.50 -1.67 0.49
CA SER A 3 -1.60 -0.97 1.42
C SER A 3 -2.43 -0.27 2.47
N VAL A 4 -1.85 -0.04 3.65
CA VAL A 4 -2.43 0.90 4.60
C VAL A 4 -2.18 2.31 4.10
N ASP A 5 -3.18 3.17 4.23
CA ASP A 5 -3.03 4.60 4.02
C ASP A 5 -2.18 5.20 5.14
N LEU A 6 -0.95 5.56 4.79
CA LEU A 6 -0.02 6.31 5.63
C LEU A 6 0.30 7.67 5.01
N SER A 7 -0.62 8.21 4.21
CA SER A 7 -0.47 9.52 3.55
C SER A 7 -0.03 10.59 4.55
N GLY A 8 1.02 11.32 4.18
CA GLY A 8 1.63 12.37 5.02
C GLY A 8 2.70 11.88 5.99
N LEU A 9 2.92 10.56 6.15
CA LEU A 9 4.03 10.02 6.93
C LEU A 9 5.21 9.68 6.02
N HIS A 10 6.43 9.96 6.48
CA HIS A 10 7.64 9.66 5.73
C HIS A 10 8.46 8.53 6.38
N MET A 11 8.78 7.49 5.61
CA MET A 11 9.52 6.32 6.12
C MET A 11 10.92 6.68 6.66
N ALA A 12 11.55 7.74 6.13
CA ALA A 12 12.87 8.18 6.56
C ALA A 12 12.86 9.15 7.76
N SER A 13 11.68 9.52 8.27
CA SER A 13 11.54 10.37 9.45
C SER A 13 11.29 9.46 10.66
N ASP A 14 12.18 9.48 11.66
CA ASP A 14 11.99 8.69 12.89
C ASP A 14 10.67 9.05 13.59
N GLY A 15 10.29 10.33 13.56
CA GLY A 15 9.04 10.81 14.13
C GLY A 15 7.82 10.22 13.44
N ASP A 16 7.80 10.26 12.10
CA ASP A 16 6.66 9.76 11.32
C ASP A 16 6.62 8.22 11.30
N PHE A 17 7.79 7.58 11.24
CA PHE A 17 7.91 6.13 11.22
C PHE A 17 7.34 5.50 12.48
N ASN A 18 7.55 6.11 13.65
CA ASN A 18 6.98 5.64 14.91
C ASN A 18 5.47 5.94 15.03
N ARG A 19 4.98 6.93 14.28
CA ARG A 19 3.56 7.31 14.26
C ARG A 19 2.69 6.50 13.32
N LYS A 20 3.28 5.69 12.44
CA LYS A 20 2.53 4.77 11.56
C LYS A 20 1.78 3.67 12.33
N SER A 21 2.11 3.44 13.61
CA SER A 21 1.41 2.50 14.49
C SER A 21 1.41 1.03 14.02
N PHE A 22 2.35 0.66 13.15
CA PHE A 22 2.63 -0.72 12.75
C PHE A 22 4.06 -1.11 13.17
N THR A 23 4.27 -2.36 13.58
CA THR A 23 5.63 -2.85 13.88
C THR A 23 6.51 -3.00 12.64
N THR A 24 5.94 -3.21 11.46
CA THR A 24 6.69 -3.40 10.20
C THR A 24 6.51 -2.25 9.23
N GLY A 25 7.52 -2.00 8.38
CA GLY A 25 7.50 -0.94 7.36
C GLY A 25 6.73 -1.30 6.08
N HIS A 26 6.57 -2.59 5.79
CA HIS A 26 6.07 -3.09 4.50
C HIS A 26 4.57 -2.85 4.25
N THR A 27 3.86 -2.34 5.25
CA THR A 27 2.40 -2.32 5.32
C THR A 27 1.75 -1.09 4.69
N GLY A 28 2.48 0.01 4.61
CA GLY A 28 1.95 1.29 4.10
C GLY A 28 2.89 2.07 3.18
N PHE A 29 4.16 1.66 3.09
CA PHE A 29 5.17 2.33 2.26
C PHE A 29 5.39 1.63 0.91
N GLY A 30 4.34 1.06 0.31
CA GLY A 30 4.44 0.37 -0.99
C GLY A 30 4.69 1.30 -2.18
N VAL A 31 4.12 2.52 -2.18
CA VAL A 31 4.19 3.47 -3.31
C VAL A 31 5.62 3.85 -3.74
N PRO A 32 6.56 4.12 -2.81
CA PRO A 32 7.96 4.32 -3.16
C PRO A 32 8.56 3.16 -3.97
N PHE A 33 8.23 1.91 -3.65
CA PHE A 33 8.74 0.71 -4.36
C PHE A 33 7.96 0.41 -5.65
N LEU A 34 6.70 0.85 -5.76
CA LEU A 34 5.93 0.86 -7.01
C LEU A 34 6.53 1.83 -8.04
N THR A 35 6.93 3.02 -7.60
CA THR A 35 7.42 4.09 -8.49
C THR A 35 8.93 4.06 -8.73
N TRP A 36 9.72 3.40 -7.88
CA TRP A 36 11.15 3.21 -8.11
C TRP A 36 11.62 1.87 -7.52
N PRO A 37 11.31 0.74 -8.18
CA PRO A 37 11.61 -0.58 -7.64
C PRO A 37 13.11 -0.83 -7.42
N ASP A 38 13.99 -0.23 -8.22
CA ASP A 38 15.45 -0.38 -8.09
C ASP A 38 16.07 0.43 -6.93
N ARG A 39 15.25 1.17 -6.16
CA ARG A 39 15.72 1.87 -4.95
C ARG A 39 16.04 0.95 -3.78
N ALA A 40 15.63 -0.31 -3.87
CA ALA A 40 15.87 -1.31 -2.84
C ALA A 40 17.34 -1.77 -2.89
N ASP A 41 17.80 -2.43 -1.82
CA ASP A 41 19.17 -2.97 -1.74
C ASP A 41 19.43 -4.16 -2.68
N VAL A 42 18.48 -4.49 -3.56
CA VAL A 42 18.55 -5.57 -4.53
C VAL A 42 18.82 -4.97 -5.91
N PRO A 43 20.04 -5.09 -6.45
CA PRO A 43 20.31 -4.67 -7.83
C PRO A 43 19.49 -5.53 -8.80
N LYS A 44 18.83 -4.89 -9.77
CA LYS A 44 17.91 -5.53 -10.74
C LYS A 44 16.71 -6.19 -10.04
N ASN A 45 15.89 -5.36 -9.39
CA ASN A 45 14.78 -5.85 -8.59
C ASN A 45 13.72 -6.55 -9.47
N ALA A 46 13.47 -7.83 -9.22
CA ALA A 46 12.44 -8.59 -9.93
C ALA A 46 11.00 -8.25 -9.50
N ALA A 47 10.83 -7.57 -8.36
CA ALA A 47 9.53 -7.13 -7.85
C ALA A 47 9.03 -5.88 -8.60
N ARG A 48 8.61 -6.08 -9.85
CA ARG A 48 8.09 -5.05 -10.76
C ARG A 48 6.56 -4.99 -10.71
N ALA A 49 6.01 -4.49 -9.59
CA ALA A 49 4.58 -4.60 -9.28
C ALA A 49 3.65 -3.99 -10.36
N LEU A 50 4.06 -2.89 -11.01
CA LEU A 50 3.24 -2.22 -12.04
C LEU A 50 2.95 -3.10 -13.27
N ARG A 51 3.83 -4.08 -13.56
CA ARG A 51 3.62 -5.08 -14.62
C ARG A 51 2.45 -6.01 -14.35
N TYR A 52 2.07 -6.21 -13.09
CA TYR A 52 1.14 -7.25 -12.67
C TYR A 52 -0.12 -6.71 -11.97
N LEU A 53 -0.10 -5.46 -11.51
CA LEU A 53 -1.25 -4.87 -10.82
C LEU A 53 -2.32 -4.40 -11.79
N ASP A 54 -3.53 -4.91 -11.62
CA ASP A 54 -4.75 -4.37 -12.25
C ASP A 54 -5.41 -3.31 -11.36
N ARG A 55 -5.38 -3.48 -10.04
CA ARG A 55 -5.97 -2.57 -9.05
C ARG A 55 -5.04 -2.42 -7.84
N TYR A 56 -4.90 -1.21 -7.33
CA TYR A 56 -4.19 -0.93 -6.09
C TYR A 56 -5.08 -0.11 -5.17
N VAL A 57 -5.31 -0.60 -3.95
CA VAL A 57 -6.20 0.03 -3.00
C VAL A 57 -5.50 0.35 -1.69
N THR A 58 -6.01 1.35 -0.98
CA THR A 58 -5.63 1.62 0.40
C THR A 58 -6.77 1.34 1.37
N VAL A 59 -6.40 0.96 2.59
CA VAL A 59 -7.28 0.79 3.75
C VAL A 59 -6.74 1.61 4.90
N THR A 60 -7.58 1.99 5.86
CA THR A 60 -7.14 2.75 7.02
C THR A 60 -6.49 1.86 8.08
N GLN A 61 -5.72 2.47 8.98
CA GLN A 61 -5.10 1.75 10.10
C GLN A 61 -6.18 1.05 10.96
N GLY A 62 -7.28 1.75 11.23
CA GLY A 62 -8.37 1.23 12.06
C GLY A 62 -9.06 -0.01 11.50
N GLU A 63 -9.29 -0.05 10.18
CA GLU A 63 -9.85 -1.24 9.50
C GLU A 63 -8.93 -2.44 9.64
N VAL A 64 -7.63 -2.25 9.46
CA VAL A 64 -6.64 -3.33 9.60
C VAL A 64 -6.59 -3.87 11.03
N PHE A 65 -6.59 -3.01 12.05
CA PHE A 65 -6.65 -3.44 13.45
C PHE A 65 -7.94 -4.21 13.76
N TYR A 66 -9.08 -3.74 13.26
CA TYR A 66 -10.37 -4.40 13.46
C TYR A 66 -10.40 -5.79 12.84
N VAL A 67 -9.96 -5.92 11.58
CA VAL A 67 -9.95 -7.19 10.85
C VAL A 67 -8.98 -8.18 11.49
N THR A 68 -7.86 -7.70 12.02
CA THR A 68 -6.90 -8.54 12.75
C THR A 68 -7.50 -9.13 14.01
N GLU A 69 -8.22 -8.32 14.79
CA GLU A 69 -8.93 -8.81 15.97
C GLU A 69 -10.05 -9.78 15.58
N ALA A 70 -10.82 -9.45 14.54
CA ALA A 70 -11.89 -10.33 14.05
C ALA A 70 -11.35 -11.69 13.59
N LEU A 71 -10.22 -11.73 12.89
CA LEU A 71 -9.55 -12.97 12.48
C LEU A 71 -9.15 -13.83 13.68
N ALA A 72 -8.60 -13.21 14.73
CA ALA A 72 -8.24 -13.92 15.95
C ALA A 72 -9.47 -14.48 16.67
N GLN A 73 -10.55 -13.68 16.79
CA GLN A 73 -11.76 -14.08 17.51
C GLN A 73 -12.61 -15.12 16.76
N LEU A 74 -12.66 -15.06 15.42
CA LEU A 74 -13.51 -15.93 14.61
C LEU A 74 -12.79 -17.21 14.18
N GLU A 75 -11.52 -17.12 13.79
CA GLU A 75 -10.76 -18.23 13.22
C GLU A 75 -9.66 -18.76 14.17
N GLY A 76 -9.45 -18.13 15.33
CA GLY A 76 -8.36 -18.49 16.25
C GLY A 76 -6.97 -18.18 15.70
N LEU A 77 -6.87 -17.39 14.63
CA LEU A 77 -5.62 -17.07 13.95
C LEU A 77 -5.07 -15.74 14.44
N GLU A 78 -4.19 -15.80 15.44
CA GLU A 78 -3.49 -14.62 15.90
C GLU A 78 -2.44 -14.16 14.87
N ARG A 79 -2.56 -12.91 14.41
CA ARG A 79 -1.65 -12.28 13.43
C ARG A 79 -1.27 -10.87 13.84
N GLY A 80 -0.17 -10.37 13.27
CA GLY A 80 0.19 -8.97 13.38
C GLY A 80 -0.68 -8.12 12.43
N PRO A 81 -1.16 -6.93 12.85
CA PRO A 81 -1.99 -6.07 12.03
C PRO A 81 -1.45 -5.82 10.64
N ALA A 82 -0.14 -5.63 10.52
CA ALA A 82 0.50 -5.34 9.26
C ALA A 82 0.31 -6.45 8.21
N GLY A 83 0.26 -7.71 8.64
CA GLY A 83 -0.01 -8.86 7.77
C GLY A 83 -1.39 -8.80 7.13
N ASN A 84 -2.41 -8.41 7.92
CA ASN A 84 -3.82 -8.49 7.54
C ASN A 84 -4.30 -7.30 6.67
N THR A 85 -3.39 -6.53 6.09
CA THR A 85 -3.76 -5.43 5.18
C THR A 85 -4.48 -5.95 3.95
N SER A 86 -4.00 -7.06 3.39
CA SER A 86 -4.61 -7.74 2.25
C SER A 86 -6.00 -8.27 2.60
N LEU A 87 -6.16 -8.88 3.78
CA LEU A 87 -7.45 -9.38 4.27
C LEU A 87 -8.44 -8.24 4.50
N ALA A 88 -8.03 -7.12 5.10
CA ALA A 88 -8.90 -5.97 5.28
C ALA A 88 -9.41 -5.41 3.96
N ALA A 89 -8.53 -5.27 2.96
CA ALA A 89 -8.92 -4.87 1.62
C ALA A 89 -9.84 -5.89 0.96
N ALA A 90 -9.54 -7.19 1.11
CA ALA A 90 -10.34 -8.26 0.51
C ALA A 90 -11.76 -8.34 1.08
N LEU A 91 -11.96 -8.07 2.37
CA LEU A 91 -13.32 -8.02 2.94
C LEU A 91 -14.17 -6.89 2.31
N ALA A 92 -13.56 -5.76 1.98
CA ALA A 92 -14.26 -4.71 1.25
C ALA A 92 -14.55 -5.13 -0.20
N ILE A 93 -13.53 -5.64 -0.91
CA ILE A 93 -13.61 -6.04 -2.32
C ILE A 93 -14.58 -7.20 -2.53
N ALA A 94 -14.61 -8.19 -1.63
CA ALA A 94 -15.50 -9.35 -1.74
C ALA A 94 -16.99 -8.97 -1.72
N ARG A 95 -17.35 -7.80 -1.18
CA ARG A 95 -18.73 -7.29 -1.23
C ARG A 95 -19.11 -6.72 -2.61
N GLU A 96 -18.12 -6.44 -3.46
CA GLU A 96 -18.31 -6.04 -4.86
C GLU A 96 -18.42 -7.27 -5.79
N MET A 97 -18.21 -8.48 -5.26
CA MET A 97 -18.11 -9.72 -6.01
C MET A 97 -19.37 -10.58 -5.90
N ASP A 98 -19.58 -11.44 -6.90
CA ASP A 98 -20.64 -12.43 -6.86
C ASP A 98 -20.35 -13.49 -5.80
N ARG A 99 -21.42 -14.05 -5.23
CA ARG A 99 -21.36 -15.01 -4.11
C ARG A 99 -20.41 -16.20 -4.32
N GLU A 100 -20.32 -16.70 -5.55
CA GLU A 100 -19.53 -17.90 -5.88
C GLU A 100 -18.08 -17.57 -6.26
N GLN A 101 -17.72 -16.29 -6.35
CA GLN A 101 -16.35 -15.89 -6.64
C GLN A 101 -15.48 -15.97 -5.38
N ILE A 102 -14.21 -16.32 -5.58
CA ILE A 102 -13.25 -16.53 -4.50
C ILE A 102 -12.17 -15.45 -4.57
N VAL A 103 -11.91 -14.79 -3.44
CA VAL A 103 -10.74 -13.93 -3.24
C VAL A 103 -9.71 -14.70 -2.45
N VAL A 104 -8.51 -14.83 -2.99
CA VAL A 104 -7.37 -15.41 -2.29
C VAL A 104 -6.52 -14.27 -1.75
N VAL A 105 -6.29 -14.28 -0.43
CA VAL A 105 -5.39 -13.34 0.23
C VAL A 105 -4.19 -14.07 0.80
N GLN A 106 -3.05 -13.37 0.77
CA GLN A 106 -1.85 -13.81 1.45
C GLN A 106 -1.71 -13.02 2.75
N GLU A 107 -1.58 -13.75 3.86
CA GLU A 107 -1.11 -13.21 5.12
C GLU A 107 0.42 -13.24 5.20
N THR A 108 1.00 -12.13 5.63
CA THR A 108 2.46 -11.93 5.56
C THR A 108 3.13 -11.81 6.93
N GLU A 109 2.37 -11.86 8.03
CA GLU A 109 2.90 -11.63 9.37
C GLU A 109 2.38 -12.59 10.43
N TYR A 110 3.28 -13.17 11.22
CA TYR A 110 2.97 -13.98 12.41
C TYR A 110 2.92 -13.11 13.68
N THR A 111 2.18 -13.55 14.70
CA THR A 111 2.27 -12.95 16.04
C THR A 111 3.61 -13.25 16.71
N GLY A 112 4.30 -12.20 17.13
CA GLY A 112 5.59 -12.25 17.82
C GLY A 112 5.79 -11.02 18.72
N ALA A 113 6.96 -10.87 19.33
CA ALA A 113 7.25 -9.81 20.30
C ALA A 113 6.87 -8.41 19.76
N GLY A 114 5.94 -7.74 20.44
CA GLY A 114 5.45 -6.40 20.10
C GLY A 114 4.44 -6.32 18.94
N LYS A 115 4.24 -7.42 18.19
CA LYS A 115 3.35 -7.44 17.02
C LYS A 115 1.87 -7.60 17.37
N HIS A 116 1.56 -7.93 18.62
CA HIS A 116 0.19 -8.06 19.08
C HIS A 116 -0.60 -6.75 18.90
N PRO A 117 -1.84 -6.77 18.38
CA PRO A 117 -2.66 -5.56 18.16
C PRO A 117 -2.69 -4.60 19.37
N THR A 118 -2.97 -5.14 20.56
CA THR A 118 -3.02 -4.37 21.81
C THR A 118 -1.70 -3.66 22.15
N ALA A 119 -0.55 -4.28 21.88
CA ALA A 119 0.75 -3.67 22.14
C ALA A 119 0.98 -2.46 21.22
N GLN A 120 0.64 -2.60 19.93
CA GLN A 120 0.79 -1.53 18.94
C GLN A 120 -0.16 -0.36 19.21
N LEU A 121 -1.42 -0.63 19.56
CA LEU A 121 -2.38 0.41 19.95
C LEU A 121 -1.97 1.10 21.26
N SER A 122 -1.40 0.36 22.22
CA SER A 122 -0.90 0.96 23.47
C SER A 122 0.29 1.88 23.19
N PHE A 123 1.22 1.48 22.33
CA PHE A 123 2.33 2.31 21.90
C PHE A 123 1.86 3.56 21.13
N ALA A 124 0.90 3.41 20.20
CA ALA A 124 0.33 4.53 19.47
C ALA A 124 -0.28 5.59 20.40
N ARG A 125 -1.01 5.17 21.46
CA ARG A 125 -1.50 6.09 22.51
C ARG A 125 -0.36 6.84 23.21
N GLN A 126 0.74 6.16 23.54
CA GLN A 126 1.90 6.81 24.16
C GLN A 126 2.57 7.83 23.22
N GLN A 127 2.46 7.64 21.91
CA GLN A 127 2.91 8.58 20.88
C GLN A 127 1.91 9.73 20.62
N GLY A 128 0.85 9.84 21.42
CA GLY A 128 -0.16 10.89 21.29
C GLY A 128 -1.16 10.67 20.16
N ILE A 129 -1.31 9.45 19.66
CA ILE A 129 -2.31 9.10 18.65
C ILE A 129 -3.62 8.81 19.34
N GLU A 130 -4.69 9.48 18.90
CA GLU A 130 -6.04 9.23 19.37
C GLU A 130 -6.51 7.84 18.90
N ILE A 131 -7.07 7.04 19.80
CA ILE A 131 -7.64 5.73 19.45
C ILE A 131 -9.07 5.67 19.97
N ARG A 132 -10.02 5.56 19.04
CA ARG A 132 -11.44 5.49 19.34
C ARG A 132 -12.15 4.55 18.37
N ARG A 133 -13.40 4.21 18.70
CA ARG A 133 -14.31 3.55 17.77
C ARG A 133 -15.13 4.60 17.03
N GLY A 134 -15.45 4.38 15.76
CA GLY A 134 -16.17 5.35 14.95
C GLY A 134 -16.21 4.99 13.46
N ASP A 135 -16.29 6.00 12.61
CA ASP A 135 -16.19 5.86 11.17
C ASP A 135 -14.72 5.82 10.72
N PRO A 136 -14.25 4.75 10.06
CA PRO A 136 -12.86 4.66 9.60
C PRO A 136 -12.43 5.81 8.69
N ARG A 137 -13.37 6.48 8.00
CA ARG A 137 -13.08 7.67 7.16
C ARG A 137 -12.53 8.85 7.96
N GLU A 138 -12.70 8.85 9.27
CA GLU A 138 -12.13 9.84 10.19
C GLU A 138 -10.69 9.48 10.65
N ASN A 139 -10.12 8.35 10.18
CA ASN A 139 -8.76 7.96 10.47
C ASN A 139 -7.77 8.97 9.85
N VAL A 140 -6.78 9.42 10.62
CA VAL A 140 -5.76 10.36 10.17
C VAL A 140 -4.37 9.78 10.50
N PRO A 141 -3.56 9.39 9.49
CA PRO A 141 -2.24 8.82 9.72
C PRO A 141 -1.39 9.66 10.68
N GLY A 142 -0.83 9.00 11.70
CA GLY A 142 -0.01 9.62 12.74
C GLY A 142 -0.72 10.57 13.72
N LYS A 143 -2.06 10.66 13.66
CA LYS A 143 -2.87 11.48 14.58
C LYS A 143 -4.04 10.72 15.19
N ALA A 144 -4.79 9.94 14.41
CA ALA A 144 -5.96 9.22 14.89
C ALA A 144 -6.12 7.84 14.22
N ILE A 145 -6.35 6.81 15.02
CA ILE A 145 -6.77 5.46 14.59
C ILE A 145 -8.24 5.29 14.97
N VAL A 146 -9.11 5.20 13.96
CA VAL A 146 -10.56 5.06 14.17
C VAL A 146 -11.00 3.64 13.85
N LEU A 147 -11.25 2.86 14.90
CA LEU A 147 -11.65 1.46 14.80
C LEU A 147 -13.12 1.36 14.35
N PRO A 148 -13.44 0.58 13.30
CA PRO A 148 -14.82 0.28 12.94
C PRO A 148 -15.66 -0.18 14.14
N THR A 149 -16.91 0.25 14.17
CA THR A 149 -17.92 -0.26 15.11
C THR A 149 -18.54 -1.56 14.64
N ASN A 150 -18.61 -1.77 13.32
CA ASN A 150 -19.18 -2.96 12.68
C ASN A 150 -18.45 -3.25 11.34
N PRO A 151 -18.50 -4.50 10.82
CA PRO A 151 -17.74 -4.87 9.63
C PRO A 151 -18.25 -4.18 8.35
N GLY A 152 -19.49 -3.68 8.33
CA GLY A 152 -20.05 -2.94 7.20
C GLY A 152 -19.32 -1.63 6.89
N GLN A 153 -18.59 -1.07 7.86
CA GLN A 153 -17.81 0.15 7.69
C GLN A 153 -16.45 -0.04 7.03
N ILE A 154 -15.97 -1.29 6.89
CA ILE A 154 -14.73 -1.57 6.18
C ILE A 154 -14.91 -1.15 4.72
N SER A 155 -13.91 -0.55 4.11
CA SER A 155 -13.93 0.06 2.79
C SER A 155 -12.52 0.15 2.23
N VAL A 156 -12.40 0.45 0.95
CA VAL A 156 -11.14 0.66 0.26
C VAL A 156 -11.17 1.97 -0.51
N VAL A 157 -10.02 2.59 -0.68
CA VAL A 157 -9.84 3.74 -1.57
C VAL A 157 -8.95 3.32 -2.73
N ASP A 158 -9.43 3.51 -3.95
CA ASP A 158 -8.66 3.21 -5.16
C ASP A 158 -7.52 4.21 -5.34
N TYR A 159 -6.32 3.68 -5.55
CA TYR A 159 -5.14 4.46 -5.89
C TYR A 159 -4.94 4.49 -7.41
N ASP A 160 -4.67 5.68 -7.96
CA ASP A 160 -4.44 5.84 -9.39
C ASP A 160 -3.10 5.23 -9.83
N LEU A 161 -3.17 4.01 -10.36
CA LEU A 161 -2.01 3.31 -10.93
C LEU A 161 -1.36 4.08 -12.09
N ASN A 162 -2.10 4.90 -12.85
CA ASN A 162 -1.50 5.70 -13.91
C ASN A 162 -0.62 6.81 -13.35
N SER A 163 -1.00 7.42 -12.23
CA SER A 163 -0.13 8.36 -11.50
C SER A 163 1.19 7.69 -11.06
N ALA A 164 1.15 6.44 -10.59
CA ALA A 164 2.36 5.69 -10.28
C ALA A 164 3.19 5.37 -11.53
N ARG A 165 2.58 4.95 -12.64
CA ARG A 165 3.27 4.69 -13.92
C ARG A 165 3.99 5.94 -14.44
N ARG A 166 3.36 7.12 -14.38
CA ARG A 166 4.01 8.39 -14.74
C ARG A 166 5.18 8.71 -13.81
N SER A 167 4.99 8.52 -12.51
CA SER A 167 6.05 8.75 -11.52
C SER A 167 7.22 7.80 -11.69
N TYR A 168 6.95 6.56 -12.13
CA TYR A 168 7.96 5.60 -12.52
C TYR A 168 8.73 6.07 -13.74
N LEU A 169 8.05 6.40 -14.85
CA LEU A 169 8.70 6.88 -16.08
C LEU A 169 9.61 8.09 -15.79
N ARG A 170 9.10 9.09 -15.07
CA ARG A 170 9.88 10.29 -14.72
C ARG A 170 11.19 9.96 -14.01
N LYS A 171 11.18 8.98 -13.09
CA LYS A 171 12.39 8.55 -12.38
C LYS A 171 13.30 7.70 -13.25
N ALA A 172 12.73 6.77 -14.01
CA ALA A 172 13.48 5.86 -14.86
C ALA A 172 14.19 6.60 -16.02
N THR A 173 13.63 7.72 -16.47
CA THR A 173 14.18 8.54 -17.55
C THR A 173 14.79 9.85 -17.04
N GLU A 174 15.08 9.94 -15.74
CA GLU A 174 15.70 11.15 -15.17
C GLU A 174 17.09 11.37 -15.79
N GLY A 175 17.29 12.52 -16.43
CA GLY A 175 18.54 12.84 -17.14
C GLY A 175 18.63 12.32 -18.58
N TYR A 176 17.58 11.68 -19.11
CA TYR A 176 17.50 11.20 -20.49
C TYR A 176 16.36 11.86 -21.26
N THR A 177 16.55 12.05 -22.57
CA THR A 177 15.50 12.42 -23.52
C THR A 177 14.93 11.17 -24.21
N VAL A 178 13.81 11.28 -24.90
CA VAL A 178 13.26 10.15 -25.67
C VAL A 178 14.23 9.70 -26.76
N GLU A 179 14.97 10.65 -27.33
CA GLU A 179 15.93 10.42 -28.40
C GLU A 179 17.19 9.66 -27.92
N ASP A 180 17.45 9.63 -26.61
CA ASP A 180 18.53 8.84 -26.00
C ASP A 180 18.16 7.37 -25.79
N LEU A 181 16.86 7.01 -25.90
CA LEU A 181 16.37 5.67 -25.60
C LEU A 181 16.33 4.81 -26.86
N ASP A 182 16.89 3.60 -26.76
CA ASP A 182 16.82 2.63 -27.86
C ASP A 182 15.52 1.81 -27.83
N GLN A 183 15.39 0.87 -28.77
CA GLN A 183 14.20 0.02 -28.85
C GLN A 183 14.04 -0.87 -27.61
N VAL A 184 15.13 -1.36 -27.03
CA VAL A 184 15.14 -2.23 -25.85
C VAL A 184 14.68 -1.45 -24.62
N ASP A 185 15.14 -0.20 -24.47
CA ASP A 185 14.72 0.69 -23.40
C ASP A 185 13.22 0.96 -23.47
N LEU A 186 12.70 1.29 -24.65
CA LEU A 186 11.27 1.57 -24.85
C LEU A 186 10.42 0.32 -24.61
N GLU A 187 10.88 -0.86 -25.01
CA GLU A 187 10.21 -2.13 -24.71
C GLU A 187 10.17 -2.42 -23.21
N PHE A 188 11.29 -2.19 -22.52
CA PHE A 188 11.37 -2.36 -21.07
C PHE A 188 10.39 -1.42 -20.33
N LEU A 189 10.34 -0.14 -20.71
CA LEU A 189 9.43 0.84 -20.10
C LEU A 189 7.95 0.56 -20.43
N ALA A 190 7.66 0.07 -21.63
CA ALA A 190 6.33 -0.38 -22.02
C ALA A 190 5.86 -1.56 -21.15
N ASP A 191 6.72 -2.56 -20.95
CA ASP A 191 6.43 -3.69 -20.08
C ASP A 191 6.18 -3.24 -18.63
N GLU A 192 7.05 -2.38 -18.07
CA GLU A 192 6.91 -1.83 -16.71
C GLU A 192 5.58 -1.14 -16.47
N THR A 193 5.12 -0.38 -17.47
CA THR A 193 3.91 0.42 -17.34
C THR A 193 2.65 -0.28 -17.83
N ARG A 194 2.77 -1.40 -18.56
CA ARG A 194 1.69 -2.00 -19.37
C ARG A 194 1.07 -1.01 -20.36
N TRP A 195 1.85 -0.04 -20.82
CA TRP A 195 1.44 0.89 -21.86
C TRP A 195 2.11 0.53 -23.19
N SER A 196 1.54 1.00 -24.29
CA SER A 196 2.20 0.87 -25.58
C SER A 196 3.44 1.77 -25.63
N LYS A 197 4.40 1.44 -26.51
CA LYS A 197 5.60 2.24 -26.71
C LYS A 197 5.26 3.69 -27.09
N GLU A 198 4.22 3.89 -27.89
CA GLU A 198 3.75 5.21 -28.31
C GLU A 198 3.29 6.05 -27.10
N LYS A 199 2.53 5.43 -26.18
CA LYS A 199 2.08 6.11 -24.96
C LYS A 199 3.23 6.40 -24.00
N VAL A 200 4.21 5.50 -23.89
CA VAL A 200 5.43 5.77 -23.12
C VAL A 200 6.16 6.99 -23.66
N ILE A 201 6.36 7.06 -24.98
CA ILE A 201 7.00 8.21 -25.64
C ILE A 201 6.22 9.51 -25.38
N GLU A 202 4.89 9.47 -25.50
CA GLU A 202 4.02 10.62 -25.21
C GLU A 202 4.20 11.12 -23.76
N GLU A 203 4.11 10.21 -22.79
CA GLU A 203 4.19 10.55 -21.36
C GLU A 203 5.60 11.03 -20.96
N ILE A 204 6.68 10.50 -21.55
CA ILE A 204 8.04 11.02 -21.34
C ILE A 204 8.15 12.44 -21.89
N ARG A 205 7.68 12.71 -23.12
CA ARG A 205 7.70 14.06 -23.70
C ARG A 205 6.88 15.06 -22.90
N HIS A 206 5.71 14.66 -22.41
CA HIS A 206 4.86 15.50 -21.57
C HIS A 206 5.48 15.75 -20.19
N GLY A 207 6.13 14.74 -19.60
CA GLY A 207 6.77 14.84 -18.30
C GLY A 207 8.00 15.74 -18.28
N LEU A 208 8.75 15.80 -19.38
CA LEU A 208 9.93 16.68 -19.54
C LEU A 208 9.57 18.16 -19.75
N GLN A 209 8.31 18.48 -20.05
CA GLN A 209 7.83 19.86 -20.28
C GLN A 209 7.30 20.55 -19.02
N ARG A 210 7.26 19.86 -17.87
CA ARG A 210 6.83 20.41 -16.57
C ARG A 210 7.99 20.48 -15.60
#